data_AF-K0S2A2-F1
#
_entry.id   AF-K0S2A2-F1
#
_cell.length_a   1.000
_cell.length_b   1.000
_cell.length_c   1.000
_cell.angle_alpha   90.00
_cell.angle_beta   90.00
_cell.angle_gamma   90.00
#
_symmetry.space_group_name_H-M   'P 1'
#
loop_
_entity.id
_entity.type
_entity.pdbx_description
1 polymer ?
#
loop_
_entity_poly.entity_id
_entity_poly.type
_entity_poly.pdbx_seq_one_letter_code
_entity_poly.pdbx_strand_id
1 'polypeptide(L)'
;RKCGHHEVARLLESELGGRRCEVVGLSERPELNGKTCVADEYLPASNQYRVTLETKAKEALLLKPSNLKRRDRTPEDCGYYLEFKNGRAVRHDFDSSEDCKAFVAALNGGEARPVVTEEAEARAERAAAELLAELGLDDSPNDFATGDGQVMKSKKKKGGKKKNKKKSK
;
A
#
# COMPACT_ATOMS: atom_id res chain seq x y z
N ARG A 1 -33.51 -18.35 11.62
CA ARG A 1 -32.33 -17.46 11.49
C ARG A 1 -32.74 -16.36 10.51
N LYS A 2 -32.93 -15.12 10.97
CA LYS A 2 -33.33 -14.01 10.09
C LYS A 2 -32.16 -13.68 9.16
N CYS A 3 -32.49 -13.50 7.89
CA CYS A 3 -31.60 -13.50 6.75
C CYS A 3 -30.73 -12.23 6.72
N GLY A 4 -29.58 -12.27 7.37
CA GLY A 4 -28.62 -11.14 7.42
C GLY A 4 -27.81 -10.91 6.15
N HIS A 5 -28.22 -11.46 5.00
CA HIS A 5 -27.44 -11.42 3.75
C HIS A 5 -28.04 -10.56 2.63
N HIS A 6 -29.20 -9.95 2.84
CA HIS A 6 -29.91 -9.27 1.75
C HIS A 6 -29.36 -7.87 1.43
N GLU A 7 -28.76 -7.17 2.38
CA GLU A 7 -28.38 -5.76 2.17
C GLU A 7 -27.18 -5.64 1.21
N VAL A 8 -26.13 -6.42 1.47
CA VAL A 8 -24.96 -6.50 0.59
C VAL A 8 -25.33 -7.12 -0.76
N ALA A 9 -26.21 -8.12 -0.78
CA ALA A 9 -26.68 -8.72 -2.03
C ALA A 9 -27.44 -7.69 -2.89
N ARG A 10 -28.35 -6.92 -2.28
CA ARG A 10 -29.10 -5.85 -2.97
C ARG A 10 -28.19 -4.75 -3.49
N LEU A 11 -27.15 -4.40 -2.73
CA LEU A 11 -26.15 -3.45 -3.19
C LEU A 11 -25.41 -3.99 -4.42
N LEU A 12 -24.91 -5.22 -4.37
CA LEU A 12 -24.15 -5.82 -5.47
C LEU A 12 -25.01 -6.13 -6.71
N GLU A 13 -26.31 -6.39 -6.52
CA GLU A 13 -27.29 -6.59 -7.61
C GLU A 13 -27.61 -5.28 -8.35
N SER A 14 -27.42 -4.13 -7.69
CA SER A 14 -27.69 -2.83 -8.26
C SER A 14 -26.54 -2.35 -9.17
N GLU A 15 -26.85 -1.62 -10.24
CA GLU A 15 -25.86 -1.23 -11.26
C GLU A 15 -24.70 -0.40 -10.69
N LEU A 16 -24.99 0.45 -9.70
CA LEU A 16 -24.04 1.39 -9.13
C LEU A 16 -23.61 1.02 -7.72
N GLY A 17 -24.18 -0.01 -7.11
CA GLY A 17 -23.92 -0.33 -5.71
C GLY A 17 -22.49 -0.76 -5.44
N GLY A 18 -21.90 -0.18 -4.40
CA GLY A 18 -20.50 -0.33 -4.04
C GLY A 18 -19.52 0.34 -5.01
N ARG A 19 -20.02 0.96 -6.10
CA ARG A 19 -19.19 1.57 -7.13
C ARG A 19 -19.03 3.05 -6.89
N ARG A 20 -17.92 3.55 -7.42
CA ARG A 20 -17.58 4.96 -7.42
C ARG A 20 -18.34 5.65 -8.57
N CYS A 21 -19.03 6.72 -8.23
CA CYS A 21 -19.90 7.46 -9.11
C CYS A 21 -19.58 8.95 -9.05
N GLU A 22 -19.88 9.65 -10.11
CA GLU A 22 -19.91 11.10 -10.19
C GLU A 22 -21.35 11.56 -10.07
N VAL A 23 -21.55 12.59 -9.27
CA VAL A 23 -22.84 13.22 -9.08
C VAL A 23 -23.14 14.12 -10.28
N VAL A 24 -24.28 13.94 -10.94
CA VAL A 24 -24.67 14.69 -12.14
C VAL A 24 -26.13 15.12 -12.08
N GLY A 25 -26.48 16.24 -12.72
CA GLY A 25 -27.88 16.62 -12.94
C GLY A 25 -28.68 16.99 -11.68
N LEU A 26 -28.05 17.29 -10.54
CA LEU A 26 -28.76 17.84 -9.37
C LEU A 26 -29.11 19.30 -9.60
N SER A 27 -30.41 19.59 -9.58
CA SER A 27 -30.94 20.96 -9.64
C SER A 27 -31.00 21.63 -8.26
N GLU A 28 -31.24 20.86 -7.19
CA GLU A 28 -31.38 21.39 -5.83
C GLU A 28 -30.03 21.83 -5.24
N ARG A 29 -28.95 21.15 -5.63
CA ARG A 29 -27.58 21.42 -5.18
C ARG A 29 -26.59 21.30 -6.35
N PRO A 30 -26.56 22.30 -7.25
CA PRO A 30 -25.71 22.23 -8.42
C PRO A 30 -24.21 22.19 -8.08
N GLU A 31 -23.81 22.67 -6.91
CA GLU A 31 -22.45 22.61 -6.36
C GLU A 31 -21.93 21.18 -6.10
N LEU A 32 -22.82 20.19 -6.08
CA LEU A 32 -22.44 18.79 -5.95
C LEU A 32 -22.16 18.12 -7.29
N ASN A 33 -22.61 18.73 -8.40
CA ASN A 33 -22.37 18.17 -9.73
C ASN A 33 -20.87 18.16 -10.05
N GLY A 34 -20.39 17.04 -10.57
CA GLY A 34 -18.97 16.79 -10.84
C GLY A 34 -18.19 16.24 -9.64
N LYS A 35 -18.78 16.19 -8.44
CA LYS A 35 -18.13 15.57 -7.27
C LYS A 35 -18.19 14.05 -7.35
N THR A 36 -17.17 13.42 -6.77
CA THR A 36 -17.07 11.97 -6.67
C THR A 36 -17.71 11.44 -5.39
N CYS A 37 -18.33 10.29 -5.49
CA CYS A 37 -19.02 9.61 -4.40
C CYS A 37 -18.94 8.09 -4.56
N VAL A 38 -19.23 7.38 -3.48
CA VAL A 38 -19.36 5.92 -3.47
C VAL A 38 -20.78 5.57 -3.08
N ALA A 39 -21.43 4.66 -3.82
CA ALA A 39 -22.75 4.18 -3.46
C ALA A 39 -22.66 3.09 -2.38
N ASP A 40 -22.97 3.43 -1.14
CA ASP A 40 -22.86 2.54 0.00
C ASP A 40 -24.07 1.61 0.15
N GLU A 41 -25.27 2.11 -0.17
CA GLU A 41 -26.52 1.38 0.04
C GLU A 41 -27.49 1.65 -1.11
N TYR A 42 -28.30 0.66 -1.47
CA TYR A 42 -29.40 0.82 -2.42
C TYR A 42 -30.75 0.58 -1.73
N LEU A 43 -31.62 1.57 -1.78
CA LEU A 43 -32.96 1.57 -1.22
C LEU A 43 -33.99 1.27 -2.33
N PRO A 44 -34.43 0.00 -2.49
CA PRO A 44 -35.33 -0.39 -3.58
C PRO A 44 -36.73 0.22 -3.45
N ALA A 45 -37.16 0.57 -2.23
CA ALA A 45 -38.49 1.16 -1.99
C ALA A 45 -38.65 2.54 -2.64
N SER A 46 -37.58 3.32 -2.72
CA SER A 46 -37.56 4.68 -3.26
C SER A 46 -36.70 4.83 -4.52
N ASN A 47 -36.11 3.71 -4.99
CA ASN A 47 -35.16 3.65 -6.10
C ASN A 47 -34.04 4.70 -5.97
N GLN A 48 -33.43 4.75 -4.78
CA GLN A 48 -32.39 5.71 -4.43
C GLN A 48 -31.18 4.99 -3.88
N TYR A 49 -30.00 5.55 -4.15
CA TYR A 49 -28.75 5.15 -3.56
C TYR A 49 -28.39 6.08 -2.42
N ARG A 50 -27.97 5.51 -1.31
CA ARG A 50 -27.21 6.23 -0.30
C ARG A 50 -25.78 6.28 -0.78
N VAL A 51 -25.32 7.49 -1.09
CA VAL A 51 -23.96 7.73 -1.56
C VAL A 51 -23.20 8.55 -0.53
N THR A 52 -21.92 8.24 -0.33
CA THR A 52 -21.01 9.05 0.47
C THR A 52 -20.05 9.80 -0.44
N LEU A 53 -19.99 11.13 -0.31
CA LEU A 53 -19.05 11.96 -1.06
C LEU A 53 -17.61 11.65 -0.62
N GLU A 54 -16.67 11.61 -1.57
CA GLU A 54 -15.24 11.46 -1.28
C GLU A 54 -14.59 12.82 -0.94
N THR A 55 -15.25 13.61 -0.10
CA THR A 55 -14.71 14.84 0.48
C THR A 55 -14.28 14.57 1.91
N LYS A 56 -13.45 15.45 2.50
CA LYS A 56 -13.07 15.36 3.93
C LYS A 56 -14.26 15.23 4.89
N ALA A 57 -15.39 15.84 4.54
CA ALA A 57 -16.60 15.80 5.34
C ALA A 57 -17.33 14.44 5.28
N LYS A 58 -17.07 13.60 4.26
CA LYS A 58 -17.75 12.31 4.02
C LYS A 58 -19.27 12.44 4.15
N GLU A 59 -19.83 13.46 3.50
CA GLU A 59 -21.27 13.73 3.54
C GLU A 59 -22.04 12.61 2.81
N ALA A 60 -23.08 12.09 3.45
CA ALA A 60 -23.95 11.07 2.87
C ALA A 60 -25.23 11.70 2.30
N LEU A 61 -25.61 11.29 1.09
CA LEU A 61 -26.73 11.83 0.32
C LEU A 61 -27.58 10.70 -0.24
N LEU A 62 -28.87 10.96 -0.45
CA LEU A 62 -29.78 10.05 -1.15
C LEU A 62 -29.99 10.54 -2.58
N LEU A 63 -29.44 9.82 -3.55
CA LEU A 63 -29.48 10.19 -4.96
C LEU A 63 -30.16 9.11 -5.81
N LYS A 64 -30.92 9.54 -6.81
CA LYS A 64 -31.50 8.64 -7.80
C LYS A 64 -30.41 8.14 -8.76
N PRO A 65 -30.58 6.94 -9.36
CA PRO A 65 -29.67 6.46 -10.40
C PRO A 65 -29.46 7.47 -11.54
N SER A 66 -30.49 8.23 -11.91
CA SER A 66 -30.41 9.26 -12.96
C SER A 66 -29.44 10.40 -12.63
N ASN A 67 -29.13 10.61 -11.34
CA ASN A 67 -28.23 11.66 -10.87
C ASN A 67 -26.81 11.12 -10.59
N LEU A 68 -26.54 9.88 -10.99
CA LEU A 68 -25.27 9.20 -10.74
C LEU A 68 -24.70 8.68 -12.05
N LYS A 69 -23.46 9.01 -12.33
CA LYS A 69 -22.70 8.48 -13.47
C LYS A 69 -21.58 7.60 -12.94
N ARG A 70 -21.47 6.37 -13.42
CA ARG A 70 -20.34 5.51 -13.02
C ARG A 70 -19.01 6.16 -13.41
N ARG A 71 -18.09 6.23 -12.45
CA ARG A 71 -16.73 6.77 -12.64
C ARG A 71 -15.72 5.85 -11.98
N ASP A 72 -15.18 4.93 -12.76
CA ASP A 72 -14.13 4.03 -12.31
C ASP A 72 -12.83 4.81 -12.03
N ARG A 73 -12.00 4.30 -11.11
CA ARG A 73 -10.68 4.88 -10.86
C ARG A 73 -9.78 4.60 -12.05
N THR A 74 -9.17 5.65 -12.57
CA THR A 74 -8.13 5.55 -13.58
C THR A 74 -6.77 5.81 -12.93
N PRO A 75 -5.64 5.43 -13.56
CA PRO A 75 -4.31 5.84 -13.09
C PRO A 75 -4.14 7.36 -12.98
N GLU A 76 -4.97 8.14 -13.67
CA GLU A 76 -5.00 9.61 -13.60
C GLU A 76 -5.92 10.15 -12.49
N ASP A 77 -6.72 9.26 -11.88
CA ASP A 77 -7.70 9.56 -10.83
C ASP A 77 -7.62 8.51 -9.72
N CYS A 78 -6.45 8.43 -9.09
CA CYS A 78 -6.10 7.40 -8.11
C CYS A 78 -6.98 7.44 -6.84
N GLY A 79 -7.65 8.56 -6.57
CA GLY A 79 -8.45 8.81 -5.35
C GLY A 79 -7.62 8.93 -4.07
N TYR A 80 -6.44 8.32 -4.01
CA TYR A 80 -5.45 8.46 -2.94
C TYR A 80 -4.05 8.12 -3.46
N TYR A 81 -3.01 8.57 -2.74
CA TYR A 81 -1.61 8.20 -2.98
C TYR A 81 -1.06 7.44 -1.76
N LEU A 82 -0.36 6.33 -2.00
CA LEU A 82 0.30 5.55 -0.96
C LEU A 82 1.82 5.74 -1.09
N GLU A 83 2.42 6.40 -0.11
CA GLU A 83 3.86 6.56 -0.02
C GLU A 83 4.43 5.53 0.97
N PHE A 84 5.53 4.87 0.61
CA PHE A 84 6.28 4.01 1.51
C PHE A 84 7.63 4.65 1.83
N LYS A 85 7.80 5.18 3.04
CA LYS A 85 9.08 5.73 3.53
C LYS A 85 9.45 5.08 4.85
N ASN A 86 10.72 4.68 5.00
CA ASN A 86 11.28 4.10 6.23
C ASN A 86 10.45 2.93 6.81
N GLY A 87 9.95 2.04 5.94
CA GLY A 87 9.13 0.90 6.36
C GLY A 87 7.70 1.26 6.83
N ARG A 88 7.27 2.51 6.70
CA ARG A 88 5.91 2.96 6.99
C ARG A 88 5.16 3.29 5.70
N ALA A 89 3.91 2.84 5.62
CA ALA A 89 2.97 3.23 4.58
C ALA A 89 2.18 4.46 5.04
N VAL A 90 2.23 5.54 4.28
CA VAL A 90 1.45 6.75 4.49
C VAL A 90 0.43 6.87 3.38
N ARG A 91 -0.84 7.03 3.76
CA ARG A 91 -1.93 7.30 2.83
C ARG A 91 -2.21 8.80 2.78
N HIS A 92 -2.13 9.36 1.58
CA HIS A 92 -2.52 10.73 1.29
C HIS A 92 -3.88 10.72 0.60
N ASP A 93 -4.87 11.32 1.25
CA ASP A 93 -6.19 11.57 0.69
C ASP A 93 -6.24 13.03 0.20
N PHE A 94 -6.82 13.25 -0.99
CA PHE A 94 -6.85 14.55 -1.67
C PHE A 94 -8.29 15.03 -1.85
N ASP A 95 -8.52 16.35 -1.81
CA ASP A 95 -9.85 16.93 -2.01
C ASP A 95 -10.23 17.04 -3.51
N SER A 96 -9.24 17.05 -4.41
CA SER A 96 -9.43 17.09 -5.87
C SER A 96 -8.38 16.23 -6.59
N SER A 97 -8.72 15.76 -7.79
CA SER A 97 -7.78 15.08 -8.68
C SER A 97 -6.61 15.97 -9.07
N GLU A 98 -6.81 17.29 -9.14
CA GLU A 98 -5.74 18.25 -9.44
C GLU A 98 -4.70 18.28 -8.33
N ASP A 99 -5.12 18.24 -7.07
CA ASP A 99 -4.24 18.24 -5.91
C ASP A 99 -3.40 16.95 -5.85
N CYS A 100 -4.03 15.80 -6.14
CA CYS A 100 -3.32 14.53 -6.28
C CYS A 100 -2.29 14.58 -7.41
N LYS A 101 -2.64 15.17 -8.56
CA LYS A 101 -1.73 15.32 -9.71
C LYS A 101 -0.58 16.27 -9.37
N ALA A 102 -0.85 17.37 -8.70
CA ALA A 102 0.17 18.32 -8.24
C ALA A 102 1.14 17.66 -7.25
N PHE A 103 0.63 16.85 -6.31
CA PHE A 103 1.46 16.08 -5.37
C PHE A 103 2.35 15.07 -6.08
N VAL A 104 1.79 14.27 -7.00
CA VAL A 104 2.56 13.30 -7.80
C VAL A 104 3.59 14.00 -8.69
N ALA A 105 3.23 15.15 -9.29
CA ALA A 105 4.15 15.95 -10.08
C ALA A 105 5.28 16.53 -9.23
N ALA A 106 5.01 16.99 -8.00
CA ALA A 106 6.03 17.45 -7.07
C ALA A 106 7.02 16.33 -6.69
N LEU A 107 6.52 15.11 -6.43
CA LEU A 107 7.36 13.94 -6.16
C LEU A 107 8.26 13.56 -7.34
N ASN A 108 7.72 13.60 -8.56
CA ASN A 108 8.49 13.29 -9.78
C ASN A 108 9.41 14.45 -10.22
N GLY A 109 9.05 15.69 -9.86
CA GLY A 109 9.68 16.93 -10.33
C GLY A 109 10.89 17.38 -9.51
N GLY A 110 11.08 16.87 -8.29
CA GLY A 110 12.33 17.06 -7.56
C GLY A 110 12.20 17.18 -6.06
N GLU A 111 12.21 16.04 -5.37
CA GLU A 111 13.41 15.85 -4.54
C GLU A 111 14.49 15.48 -5.54
N ALA A 112 15.46 16.38 -5.74
CA ALA A 112 16.77 15.93 -6.12
C ALA A 112 17.08 14.80 -5.13
N ARG A 113 16.98 13.54 -5.59
CA ARG A 113 17.82 12.48 -5.05
C ARG A 113 19.14 13.17 -4.81
N PRO A 114 19.71 13.20 -3.58
CA PRO A 114 21.05 13.70 -3.44
C PRO A 114 21.82 12.97 -4.52
N VAL A 115 22.22 13.70 -5.57
CA VAL A 115 23.18 13.18 -6.52
C VAL A 115 24.29 12.83 -5.57
N VAL A 116 24.52 11.54 -5.40
CA VAL A 116 25.68 11.06 -4.69
C VAL A 116 26.81 11.55 -5.58
N THR A 117 27.24 12.78 -5.31
CA THR A 117 28.38 13.35 -5.99
C THR A 117 29.55 12.50 -5.55
N GLU A 118 30.46 12.23 -6.48
CA GLU A 118 31.68 11.48 -6.19
C GLU A 118 32.39 12.04 -4.93
N GLU A 119 32.29 13.35 -4.71
CA GLU A 119 32.80 14.04 -3.52
C GLU A 119 32.09 13.65 -2.20
N ALA A 120 30.76 13.50 -2.21
CA ALA A 120 29.99 13.07 -1.04
C ALA A 120 30.25 11.59 -0.72
N GLU A 121 30.39 10.75 -1.75
CA GLU A 121 30.77 9.35 -1.62
C GLU A 121 32.19 9.21 -1.06
N ALA A 122 33.16 9.94 -1.63
CA ALA A 122 34.54 9.94 -1.16
C ALA A 122 34.67 10.44 0.29
N ARG A 123 33.85 11.43 0.69
CA ARG A 123 33.84 11.89 2.08
C ARG A 123 33.27 10.84 3.03
N ALA A 124 32.21 10.12 2.63
CA ALA A 124 31.65 9.04 3.42
C ALA A 124 32.64 7.87 3.54
N GLU A 125 33.34 7.51 2.46
CA GLU A 125 34.34 6.45 2.45
C GLU A 125 35.56 6.80 3.31
N ARG A 126 36.06 8.04 3.23
CA ARG A 126 37.14 8.51 4.12
C ARG A 126 36.73 8.48 5.58
N ALA A 127 35.53 8.93 5.91
CA ALA A 127 35.02 8.89 7.29
C ALA A 127 34.89 7.44 7.80
N ALA A 128 34.47 6.51 6.95
CA ALA A 128 34.43 5.09 7.30
C ALA A 128 35.84 4.50 7.51
N ALA A 129 36.79 4.86 6.65
CA ALA A 129 38.19 4.44 6.77
C ALA A 129 38.84 4.99 8.04
N GLU A 130 38.60 6.26 8.40
CA GLU A 130 39.10 6.84 9.66
C GLU A 130 38.53 6.10 10.89
N LEU A 131 37.23 5.76 10.89
CA LEU A 131 36.63 4.99 11.99
C LEU A 131 37.21 3.56 12.08
N LEU A 132 37.48 2.92 10.94
CA LEU A 132 38.12 1.59 10.91
C LEU A 132 39.57 1.65 11.41
N ALA A 133 40.30 2.71 11.06
CA ALA A 133 41.66 2.95 11.52
C ALA A 133 41.71 3.22 13.03
N GLU A 134 40.75 4.00 13.57
CA GLU A 134 40.62 4.23 15.01
C GLU A 134 40.30 2.93 15.79
N LEU A 135 39.53 2.02 15.17
CA LEU A 135 39.25 0.69 15.72
C LEU A 135 40.42 -0.31 15.54
N GLY A 136 41.49 0.07 14.84
CA GLY A 136 42.69 -0.75 14.66
C GLY A 136 42.47 -2.01 13.81
N LEU A 137 41.45 -2.02 12.95
CA LEU A 137 41.14 -3.12 12.04
C LEU A 137 41.83 -2.95 10.69
N ASP A 138 43.13 -2.62 10.71
CA ASP A 138 43.95 -2.58 9.51
C ASP A 138 44.20 -4.02 9.04
N ASP A 139 43.96 -4.29 7.76
CA ASP A 139 43.98 -5.60 7.13
C ASP A 139 45.38 -6.23 7.26
N SER A 140 45.61 -6.93 8.37
CA SER A 140 46.78 -7.78 8.52
C SER A 140 46.66 -8.89 7.47
N PRO A 141 47.65 -9.04 6.56
CA PRO A 141 47.66 -10.19 5.67
C PRO A 141 47.70 -11.42 6.57
N ASN A 142 46.62 -12.19 6.54
CA ASN A 142 46.46 -13.36 7.38
C ASN A 142 47.39 -14.45 6.83
N ASP A 143 48.66 -14.35 7.20
CA ASP A 143 49.67 -15.38 6.98
C ASP A 143 49.33 -16.53 7.93
N PHE A 144 48.41 -17.39 7.49
CA PHE A 144 48.13 -18.66 8.16
C PHE A 144 49.31 -19.60 7.96
N ALA A 145 50.41 -19.33 8.65
CA ALA A 145 51.52 -20.24 8.82
C ALA A 145 51.07 -21.41 9.71
N THR A 146 50.77 -22.52 9.05
CA THR A 146 51.12 -23.90 9.45
C THR A 146 51.58 -24.09 10.91
N GLY A 147 50.66 -24.53 11.76
CA GLY A 147 50.94 -25.10 13.08
C GLY A 147 50.27 -26.46 13.20
N ASP A 148 51.04 -27.52 12.95
CA ASP A 148 50.65 -28.92 13.05
C ASP A 148 50.13 -29.26 14.45
N GLY A 149 48.94 -29.85 14.51
CA GLY A 149 48.26 -30.23 15.74
C GLY A 149 47.20 -31.27 15.44
N GLN A 150 47.67 -32.46 15.05
CA GLN A 150 46.89 -33.66 14.77
C GLN A 150 45.94 -34.03 15.94
N VAL A 151 45.04 -35.00 15.67
CA VAL A 151 44.20 -35.82 16.59
C VAL A 151 42.72 -35.36 16.60
N MET A 152 41.68 -36.09 16.15
CA MET A 152 41.47 -37.47 15.68
C MET A 152 40.22 -37.53 14.80
N LYS A 153 40.25 -38.42 13.80
CA LYS A 153 39.04 -38.91 13.11
C LYS A 153 38.18 -39.71 14.08
N SER A 154 36.90 -39.38 14.19
CA SER A 154 35.89 -40.32 14.69
C SER A 154 34.56 -40.24 13.94
N LYS A 155 34.40 -41.21 13.04
CA LYS A 155 33.21 -42.01 12.71
C LYS A 155 31.91 -41.31 12.30
N LYS A 156 31.65 -41.41 11.00
CA LYS A 156 30.33 -41.49 10.37
C LYS A 156 29.45 -42.56 11.05
N LYS A 157 28.21 -42.21 11.41
CA LYS A 157 27.09 -43.17 11.50
C LYS A 157 25.91 -42.71 10.65
N LYS A 158 25.43 -43.68 9.87
CA LYS A 158 24.37 -43.67 8.87
C LYS A 158 23.07 -44.12 9.54
N GLY A 159 21.94 -43.49 9.22
CA GLY A 159 20.61 -44.09 9.12
C GLY A 159 19.95 -44.69 10.37
N GLY A 160 18.75 -44.20 10.70
CA GLY A 160 17.92 -44.78 11.76
C GLY A 160 16.43 -44.43 11.64
N LYS A 161 15.77 -45.04 10.66
CA LYS A 161 14.31 -45.09 10.45
C LYS A 161 13.58 -45.63 11.70
N LYS A 162 12.50 -44.99 12.16
CA LYS A 162 11.47 -45.69 12.95
C LYS A 162 10.05 -45.28 12.54
N LYS A 163 9.34 -46.31 12.06
CA LYS A 163 7.94 -46.35 11.63
C LYS A 163 7.02 -46.38 12.87
N ASN A 164 5.96 -45.58 12.81
CA ASN A 164 4.54 -45.95 12.82
C ASN A 164 4.03 -46.93 13.91
N LYS A 165 2.95 -46.56 14.63
CA LYS A 165 1.80 -47.46 14.79
C LYS A 165 0.50 -46.74 15.20
N LYS A 166 -0.48 -46.85 14.31
CA LYS A 166 -1.94 -46.76 14.52
C LYS A 166 -2.42 -47.59 15.72
N LYS A 167 -3.55 -47.20 16.31
CA LYS A 167 -4.89 -47.81 16.12
C LYS A 167 -5.84 -47.32 17.24
N SER A 168 -6.95 -46.68 16.88
CA SER A 168 -8.28 -47.30 16.71
C SER A 168 -8.97 -47.64 18.03
N LYS A 169 -10.09 -46.96 18.33
CA LYS A 169 -11.40 -47.60 18.40
C LYS A 169 -12.50 -46.55 18.26
#